data_AF-M5BKS7-F1
#
_entry.id   AF-M5BKS7-F1
#
_cell.length_a   1.000
_cell.length_b   1.000
_cell.length_c   1.000
_cell.angle_alpha   90.00
_cell.angle_beta   90.00
_cell.angle_gamma   90.00
#
_symmetry.space_group_name_H-M   'P 1'
#
loop_
_entity.id
_entity.type
_entity.pdbx_description
1 polymer ?
#
loop_
_entity_poly.entity_id
_entity_poly.type
_entity_poly.pdbx_seq_one_letter_code
_entity_poly.pdbx_strand_id
1 'polypeptide(L)'
;MQASLQSGCTSYGVELNPSAASIAKDHDREFNYRLEMWDLCCSEYKHIAGDMLESKEVVEWIRKADVILVNNFVFEELLNERLTCLFLDARDGTQIVSLKCFLDRGFKITERTISSPQAILKVEERDWTAGAVSWSNTTGTYYVHTVDRSNLQAEEERLNAARSRPSRRRQA
;
A
#
# COMPACT_ATOMS: atom_id res chain seq x y z
N MET A 1 -10.61 -7.85 10.79
CA MET A 1 -11.47 -7.67 11.98
C MET A 1 -12.19 -6.34 11.92
N GLN A 2 -11.63 -5.19 12.35
CA GLN A 2 -12.38 -3.91 12.35
C GLN A 2 -12.90 -3.53 10.95
N ALA A 3 -12.03 -3.51 9.94
CA ALA A 3 -12.43 -3.20 8.56
C ALA A 3 -13.56 -4.12 8.09
N SER A 4 -13.39 -5.43 8.26
CA SER A 4 -14.35 -6.46 7.87
C SER A 4 -15.72 -6.32 8.54
N LEU A 5 -15.73 -5.94 9.82
CA LEU A 5 -16.95 -5.72 10.60
C LEU A 5 -17.66 -4.42 10.23
N GLN A 6 -16.90 -3.33 10.03
CA GLN A 6 -17.47 -2.00 9.84
C GLN A 6 -17.87 -1.72 8.39
N SER A 7 -17.13 -2.23 7.41
CA SER A 7 -17.39 -1.96 5.99
C SER A 7 -17.98 -3.16 5.25
N GLY A 8 -17.97 -4.35 5.85
CA GLY A 8 -18.36 -5.58 5.18
C GLY A 8 -17.37 -6.05 4.11
N CYS A 9 -16.11 -5.54 4.13
CA CYS A 9 -15.10 -6.00 3.19
C CYS A 9 -14.49 -7.34 3.61
N THR A 10 -14.04 -8.12 2.63
CA THR A 10 -13.14 -9.24 2.91
C THR A 10 -11.76 -8.70 3.28
N SER A 11 -11.21 -9.10 4.42
CA SER A 11 -9.92 -8.58 4.90
C SER A 11 -8.85 -9.64 5.05
N TYR A 12 -7.60 -9.27 4.76
CA TYR A 12 -6.44 -10.14 4.92
C TYR A 12 -5.37 -9.46 5.77
N GLY A 13 -4.57 -10.25 6.50
CA GLY A 13 -3.49 -9.74 7.34
C GLY A 13 -2.31 -10.70 7.40
N VAL A 14 -1.12 -10.13 7.53
CA VAL A 14 0.13 -10.87 7.71
C VAL A 14 0.93 -10.21 8.82
N GLU A 15 1.49 -11.00 9.73
CA GLU A 15 2.33 -10.53 10.82
C GLU A 15 3.56 -11.42 10.94
N LEU A 16 4.74 -10.80 10.95
CA LEU A 16 6.02 -11.51 11.02
C LEU A 16 6.38 -11.90 12.45
N ASN A 17 6.12 -11.02 13.42
CA ASN A 17 6.50 -11.22 14.80
C ASN A 17 5.69 -12.38 15.42
N PRO A 18 6.34 -13.47 15.88
CA PRO A 18 5.62 -14.64 16.39
C PRO A 18 4.73 -14.35 17.59
N SER A 19 5.16 -13.45 18.49
CA SER A 19 4.39 -13.08 19.68
C SER A 19 3.14 -12.30 19.29
N ALA A 20 3.27 -11.32 18.38
CA ALA A 20 2.12 -10.57 17.87
C ALA A 20 1.17 -11.47 17.08
N ALA A 21 1.70 -12.39 16.26
CA ALA A 21 0.91 -13.37 15.53
C ALA A 21 0.18 -14.36 16.47
N SER A 22 0.77 -14.72 17.60
CA SER A 22 0.09 -15.51 18.64
C SER A 22 -1.08 -14.73 19.25
N ILE A 23 -0.86 -13.46 19.60
CA ILE A 23 -1.91 -12.58 20.11
C ILE A 23 -3.04 -12.43 19.08
N ALA A 24 -2.73 -12.35 17.79
CA ALA A 24 -3.74 -12.28 16.74
C ALA A 24 -4.66 -13.52 16.72
N LYS A 25 -4.12 -14.72 16.99
CA LYS A 25 -4.91 -15.96 17.08
C LYS A 25 -5.83 -15.97 18.30
N ASP A 26 -5.36 -15.48 19.44
CA ASP A 26 -6.20 -15.38 20.63
C ASP A 26 -7.28 -14.31 20.45
N HIS A 27 -6.93 -13.18 19.83
CA HIS A 27 -7.88 -12.14 19.47
C HIS A 27 -8.94 -12.64 18.49
N ASP A 28 -8.59 -13.53 17.55
CA ASP A 28 -9.54 -14.15 16.63
C ASP A 28 -10.61 -14.99 17.34
N ARG A 29 -10.23 -15.74 18.36
CA ARG A 29 -11.18 -16.51 19.19
C ARG A 29 -12.14 -15.59 19.93
N GLU A 30 -11.59 -14.58 20.61
CA GLU A 30 -12.39 -13.61 21.38
C GLU A 30 -13.30 -12.76 20.49
N PHE A 31 -12.83 -12.38 19.31
CA PHE A 31 -13.59 -11.61 18.34
C PHE A 31 -14.80 -12.41 17.87
N ASN A 32 -14.62 -13.65 17.43
CA ASN A 32 -15.73 -14.52 17.01
C ASN A 32 -16.72 -14.80 18.15
N TYR A 33 -16.22 -15.10 19.36
CA TYR A 33 -17.08 -15.31 20.52
C TYR A 33 -17.97 -14.10 20.82
N ARG A 34 -17.42 -12.89 20.70
CA ARG A 34 -18.19 -11.64 20.90
C ARG A 34 -19.16 -11.34 19.77
N LEU A 35 -18.82 -11.68 18.52
CA LEU A 35 -19.75 -11.58 17.41
C LEU A 35 -20.99 -12.43 17.65
N GLU A 36 -20.81 -13.68 18.10
CA GLU A 36 -21.91 -14.58 18.46
C GLU A 36 -22.74 -14.05 19.64
N MET A 37 -22.07 -13.60 20.70
CA MET A 37 -22.74 -13.05 21.89
C MET A 37 -23.64 -11.86 21.58
N TRP A 38 -23.23 -11.02 20.63
CA TRP A 38 -23.93 -9.79 20.27
C TRP A 38 -24.79 -9.91 19.01
N ASP A 39 -24.91 -11.11 18.43
CA ASP A 39 -25.63 -11.37 17.19
C ASP A 39 -25.20 -10.45 16.03
N LEU A 40 -23.88 -10.25 15.90
CA LEU A 40 -23.27 -9.41 14.86
C LEU A 40 -22.71 -10.26 13.72
N CYS A 41 -23.06 -9.89 12.48
CA CYS A 41 -22.47 -10.49 11.29
C CYS A 41 -21.19 -9.74 10.89
N CYS A 42 -20.10 -10.47 10.70
CA CYS A 42 -18.84 -9.95 10.17
C CYS A 42 -18.52 -10.60 8.82
N SER A 43 -17.98 -9.82 7.89
CA SER A 43 -17.50 -10.38 6.61
C SER A 43 -16.22 -11.19 6.80
N GLU A 44 -15.90 -12.01 5.81
CA GLU A 44 -14.73 -12.90 5.86
C GLU A 44 -13.44 -12.12 6.17
N TYR A 45 -12.65 -12.65 7.09
CA TYR A 45 -11.30 -12.15 7.31
C TYR A 45 -10.34 -13.31 7.57
N LYS A 46 -9.09 -13.14 7.16
CA LYS A 46 -8.03 -14.12 7.35
C LYS A 46 -6.74 -13.42 7.75
N HIS A 47 -5.97 -14.04 8.64
CA HIS A 47 -4.63 -13.59 8.95
C HIS A 47 -3.65 -14.76 8.99
N ILE A 48 -2.38 -14.50 8.70
CA ILE A 48 -1.31 -15.50 8.73
C ILE A 48 -0.11 -14.96 9.51
N ALA A 49 0.67 -15.88 10.10
CA ALA A 49 1.99 -15.58 10.61
C ALA A 49 3.00 -15.80 9.47
N GLY A 50 3.79 -14.79 9.13
CA GLY A 50 4.75 -14.90 8.03
C GLY A 50 5.37 -13.58 7.61
N ASP A 51 6.37 -13.66 6.73
CA ASP A 51 6.97 -12.49 6.09
C ASP A 51 6.10 -12.02 4.93
N MET A 52 5.72 -10.74 4.96
CA MET A 52 4.95 -10.09 3.91
C MET A 52 5.66 -10.05 2.55
N LEU A 53 7.00 -10.11 2.54
CA LEU A 53 7.81 -10.08 1.33
C LEU A 53 8.01 -11.46 0.68
N GLU A 54 7.77 -12.54 1.43
CA GLU A 54 8.04 -13.91 0.97
C GLU A 54 6.76 -14.77 0.86
N SER A 55 5.67 -14.38 1.53
CA SER A 55 4.42 -15.11 1.48
C SER A 55 3.74 -15.01 0.12
N LYS A 56 3.44 -16.17 -0.48
CA LYS A 56 2.68 -16.28 -1.72
C LYS A 56 1.25 -15.77 -1.54
N GLU A 57 0.66 -16.01 -0.38
CA GLU A 57 -0.68 -15.55 -0.03
C GLU A 57 -0.77 -14.03 -0.08
N VAL A 58 0.25 -13.33 0.42
CA VAL A 58 0.29 -11.86 0.41
C VAL A 58 0.32 -11.32 -1.02
N VAL A 59 1.10 -11.92 -1.90
CA VAL A 59 1.12 -11.53 -3.33
C VAL A 59 -0.26 -11.71 -3.96
N GLU A 60 -0.93 -12.85 -3.72
CA GLU A 60 -2.29 -13.09 -4.21
C GLU A 60 -3.32 -12.11 -3.61
N TRP A 61 -3.14 -11.70 -2.36
CA TRP A 61 -4.00 -10.71 -1.71
C TRP A 61 -3.81 -9.32 -2.30
N ILE A 62 -2.56 -8.90 -2.56
CA ILE A 62 -2.24 -7.62 -3.17
C ILE A 62 -2.88 -7.50 -4.55
N ARG A 63 -2.85 -8.56 -5.38
CA ARG A 63 -3.45 -8.56 -6.73
C ARG A 63 -4.94 -8.26 -6.74
N LYS A 64 -5.67 -8.66 -5.70
CA LYS A 64 -7.12 -8.44 -5.59
C LYS A 64 -7.50 -7.28 -4.68
N ALA A 65 -6.55 -6.67 -3.97
CA ALA A 65 -6.83 -5.66 -2.97
C ALA A 65 -7.34 -4.35 -3.59
N ASP A 66 -8.45 -3.84 -3.06
CA ASP A 66 -8.93 -2.48 -3.33
C ASP A 66 -8.20 -1.47 -2.42
N VAL A 67 -7.89 -1.87 -1.19
CA VAL A 67 -7.21 -1.07 -0.17
C VAL A 67 -6.13 -1.89 0.52
N ILE A 68 -4.93 -1.32 0.65
CA ILE A 68 -3.79 -1.87 1.37
C ILE A 68 -3.45 -0.91 2.50
N LEU A 69 -3.39 -1.42 3.73
CA LEU A 69 -2.97 -0.65 4.90
C LEU A 69 -1.59 -1.12 5.36
N VAL A 70 -0.62 -0.21 5.44
CA VAL A 70 0.74 -0.50 5.90
C VAL A 70 1.17 0.52 6.95
N ASN A 71 1.25 0.09 8.21
CA ASN A 71 1.84 0.92 9.26
C ASN A 71 3.37 0.84 9.20
N ASN A 72 3.98 1.63 8.31
CA ASN A 72 5.42 1.64 8.05
C ASN A 72 6.21 2.66 8.89
N PHE A 73 5.67 3.13 10.02
CA PHE A 73 6.29 4.20 10.82
C PHE A 73 7.72 3.86 11.28
N VAL A 74 7.96 2.61 11.68
CA VAL A 74 9.27 2.12 12.12
C VAL A 74 9.95 1.19 11.11
N PHE A 75 9.41 1.08 9.90
CA PHE A 75 10.03 0.22 8.88
C PHE A 75 11.33 0.83 8.39
N GLU A 76 12.31 -0.04 8.17
CA GLU A 76 13.57 0.28 7.51
C GLU A 76 13.34 0.69 6.05
N GLU A 77 14.27 1.46 5.50
CA GLU A 77 14.17 1.97 4.12
C GLU A 77 14.15 0.84 3.09
N LEU A 78 15.03 -0.17 3.24
CA LEU A 78 15.06 -1.35 2.36
C LEU A 78 13.74 -2.13 2.37
N LEU A 79 13.07 -2.23 3.53
CA LEU A 79 11.76 -2.87 3.62
C LEU A 79 10.71 -2.06 2.84
N ASN A 80 10.74 -0.72 2.95
CA ASN A 80 9.85 0.13 2.16
C ASN A 80 10.11 0.02 0.65
N GLU A 81 11.37 0.00 0.22
CA GLU A 81 11.73 -0.20 -1.20
C GLU A 81 11.18 -1.53 -1.74
N ARG A 82 11.35 -2.63 -0.97
CA ARG A 82 10.82 -3.95 -1.35
C ARG A 82 9.29 -3.98 -1.36
N LEU A 83 8.62 -3.27 -0.44
CA LEU A 83 7.17 -3.13 -0.45
C LEU A 83 6.67 -2.39 -1.70
N THR A 84 7.36 -1.34 -2.12
CA THR A 84 7.00 -0.63 -3.36
C THR A 84 7.06 -1.56 -4.58
N CYS A 85 7.99 -2.51 -4.61
CA CYS A 85 8.04 -3.54 -5.64
C CYS A 85 6.82 -4.48 -5.59
N LEU A 86 6.32 -4.85 -4.40
CA LEU A 86 5.11 -5.67 -4.28
C LEU A 86 3.86 -4.94 -4.80
N PHE A 87 3.81 -3.61 -4.66
CA PHE A 87 2.68 -2.83 -5.16
C PHE A 87 2.58 -2.82 -6.70
N LEU A 88 3.60 -3.28 -7.42
CA LEU A 88 3.53 -3.49 -8.87
C LEU A 88 2.48 -4.54 -9.26
N ASP A 89 2.20 -5.51 -8.38
CA ASP A 89 1.14 -6.52 -8.57
C ASP A 89 -0.26 -5.96 -8.25
N ALA A 90 -0.38 -4.81 -7.60
CA ALA A 90 -1.66 -4.21 -7.28
C ALA A 90 -2.36 -3.66 -8.54
N ARG A 91 -3.67 -3.81 -8.61
CA ARG A 91 -4.48 -3.33 -9.74
C ARG A 91 -4.57 -1.80 -9.76
N ASP A 92 -4.89 -1.25 -10.92
CA ASP A 92 -5.17 0.19 -11.02
C ASP A 92 -6.36 0.58 -10.13
N GLY A 93 -6.26 1.74 -9.50
CA GLY A 93 -7.22 2.26 -8.53
C GLY A 93 -7.05 1.73 -7.11
N THR A 94 -6.16 0.76 -6.85
CA THR A 94 -5.87 0.30 -5.48
C THR A 94 -5.32 1.47 -4.64
N GLN A 95 -5.85 1.63 -3.43
CA GLN A 95 -5.42 2.66 -2.48
C GLN A 95 -4.50 2.06 -1.42
N ILE A 96 -3.34 2.69 -1.19
CA ILE A 96 -2.34 2.25 -0.22
C ILE A 96 -2.21 3.34 0.85
N VAL A 97 -2.64 3.01 2.07
CA VAL A 97 -2.62 3.91 3.22
C VAL A 97 -1.38 3.61 4.07
N SER A 98 -0.56 4.61 4.32
CA SER A 98 0.69 4.44 5.10
C SER A 98 1.09 5.68 5.91
N LEU A 99 2.02 5.50 6.86
CA LEU A 99 2.46 6.57 7.78
C LEU A 99 3.73 7.28 7.29
N LYS A 100 4.49 6.64 6.38
CA LYS A 100 5.54 7.24 5.58
C LYS A 100 5.18 7.12 4.10
N CYS A 101 5.53 8.15 3.35
CA CYS A 101 5.35 8.20 1.91
C CYS A 101 6.25 7.17 1.21
N PHE A 102 5.69 6.43 0.25
CA PHE A 102 6.43 5.52 -0.64
C PHE A 102 6.95 6.23 -1.91
N LEU A 103 6.57 7.50 -2.10
CA LEU A 103 7.06 8.35 -3.17
C LEU A 103 8.16 9.28 -2.61
N ASP A 104 9.30 9.32 -3.29
CA ASP A 104 10.39 10.23 -2.94
C ASP A 104 9.97 11.69 -3.10
N ARG A 105 10.51 12.56 -2.23
CA ARG A 105 10.19 13.99 -2.30
C ARG A 105 10.58 14.58 -3.65
N GLY A 106 9.59 15.14 -4.35
CA GLY A 106 9.80 15.76 -5.66
C GLY A 106 10.01 14.75 -6.79
N PHE A 107 9.64 13.48 -6.59
CA PHE A 107 9.68 12.47 -7.65
C PHE A 107 8.92 12.97 -8.88
N LYS A 108 9.56 12.80 -10.04
CA LYS A 108 8.99 13.10 -11.35
C LYS A 108 9.31 11.95 -12.28
N ILE A 109 8.34 11.58 -13.11
CA ILE A 109 8.57 10.61 -14.19
C ILE A 109 9.45 11.30 -15.24
N THR A 110 10.62 10.72 -15.48
CA THR A 110 11.64 11.15 -16.44
C THR A 110 12.22 9.90 -17.09
N GLU A 111 13.04 10.03 -18.14
CA GLU A 111 13.70 8.87 -18.77
C GLU A 111 14.49 7.99 -17.79
N ARG A 112 15.00 8.55 -16.69
CA ARG A 112 15.78 7.80 -15.68
C ARG A 112 14.90 7.12 -14.62
N THR A 113 13.73 7.67 -14.36
CA THR A 113 12.85 7.27 -13.25
C THR A 113 11.61 6.52 -13.73
N ILE A 114 11.42 6.38 -15.03
CA ILE A 114 10.26 5.72 -15.66
C ILE A 114 10.12 4.25 -15.28
N SER A 115 11.24 3.57 -15.03
CA SER A 115 11.27 2.18 -14.57
C SER A 115 11.11 2.04 -13.06
N SER A 116 11.00 3.14 -12.32
CA SER A 116 10.86 3.10 -10.86
C SER A 116 9.47 2.56 -10.51
N PRO A 117 9.35 1.63 -9.55
CA PRO A 117 8.05 1.20 -9.03
C PRO A 117 7.21 2.34 -8.46
N GLN A 118 7.85 3.45 -8.05
CA GLN A 118 7.14 4.63 -7.58
C GLN A 118 6.37 5.37 -8.68
N ALA A 119 6.70 5.14 -9.97
CA ALA A 119 6.13 5.88 -11.09
C ALA A 119 4.63 5.60 -11.31
N ILE A 120 4.10 4.51 -10.75
CA ILE A 120 2.67 4.18 -10.81
C ILE A 120 1.87 4.80 -9.66
N LEU A 121 2.50 5.53 -8.74
CA LEU A 121 1.84 6.02 -7.53
C LEU A 121 1.50 7.50 -7.65
N LYS A 122 0.22 7.84 -7.42
CA LYS A 122 -0.23 9.19 -7.11
C LYS A 122 -0.44 9.32 -5.61
N VAL A 123 0.07 10.37 -4.98
CA VAL A 123 0.03 10.51 -3.51
C VAL A 123 -0.82 11.70 -3.08
N GLU A 124 -1.65 11.49 -2.07
CA GLU A 124 -2.35 12.51 -1.30
C GLU A 124 -1.88 12.48 0.15
N GLU A 125 -1.50 13.63 0.68
CA GLU A 125 -1.21 13.80 2.11
C GLU A 125 -2.49 14.11 2.87
N ARG A 126 -2.64 13.51 4.05
CA ARG A 126 -3.78 13.75 4.94
C ARG A 126 -3.34 13.80 6.39
N ASP A 127 -4.03 14.61 7.18
CA ASP A 127 -3.69 14.78 8.58
C ASP A 127 -4.54 13.88 9.49
N TRP A 128 -3.94 13.41 10.58
CA TRP A 128 -4.65 12.83 11.71
C TRP A 128 -4.58 13.72 12.95
N THR A 129 -5.53 13.53 13.84
CA THR A 129 -5.62 14.23 15.11
C THR A 129 -4.95 13.46 16.25
N ALA A 130 -4.73 14.15 17.38
CA ALA A 130 -4.26 13.52 18.61
C ALA A 130 -5.16 12.33 18.99
N GLY A 131 -4.54 11.24 19.49
CA GLY A 131 -5.22 10.00 19.85
C GLY A 131 -5.45 9.01 18.71
N ALA A 132 -5.06 9.36 17.46
CA ALA A 132 -5.19 8.45 16.32
C ALA A 132 -4.16 7.30 16.32
N VAL A 133 -3.04 7.46 17.04
CA VAL A 133 -1.97 6.46 17.14
C VAL A 133 -1.61 6.21 18.61
N SER A 134 -1.17 5.00 18.94
CA SER A 134 -0.92 4.58 20.32
C SER A 134 0.37 5.15 20.93
N TRP A 135 1.31 5.60 20.10
CA TRP A 135 2.66 5.99 20.51
C TRP A 135 2.87 7.51 20.55
N SER A 136 1.89 8.31 20.12
CA SER A 136 1.96 9.77 20.18
C SER A 136 0.59 10.38 20.42
N ASN A 137 0.56 11.44 21.24
CA ASN A 137 -0.62 12.28 21.44
C ASN A 137 -0.58 13.57 20.59
N THR A 138 0.27 13.61 19.56
CA THR A 138 0.38 14.73 18.63
C THR A 138 -0.46 14.49 17.37
N THR A 139 -0.75 15.57 16.65
CA THR A 139 -1.17 15.48 15.25
C THR A 139 0.00 14.96 14.39
N GLY A 140 -0.32 14.51 13.19
CA GLY A 140 0.66 14.00 12.24
C GLY A 140 0.00 13.75 10.90
N THR A 141 0.75 13.18 9.96
CA THR A 141 0.32 13.03 8.56
C THR A 141 0.43 11.56 8.16
N TYR A 142 -0.56 11.11 7.41
CA TYR A 142 -0.54 9.84 6.71
C TYR A 142 -0.73 10.09 5.21
N TYR A 143 -0.44 9.07 4.41
CA TYR A 143 -0.38 9.18 2.96
C TYR A 143 -1.34 8.17 2.37
N VAL A 144 -2.11 8.61 1.39
CA VAL A 144 -2.95 7.75 0.56
C VAL A 144 -2.37 7.74 -0.84
N HIS A 145 -1.80 6.61 -1.23
CA HIS A 145 -1.28 6.39 -2.57
C HIS A 145 -2.37 5.72 -3.40
N THR A 146 -2.58 6.19 -4.62
CA THR A 146 -3.46 5.52 -5.58
C THR A 146 -2.58 4.96 -6.69
N VAL A 147 -2.74 3.67 -6.98
CA VAL A 147 -2.09 3.03 -8.12
C VAL A 147 -2.75 3.53 -9.40
N ASP A 148 -1.99 4.27 -10.21
CA ASP A 148 -2.44 4.91 -11.45
C ASP A 148 -1.34 4.82 -12.51
N ARG A 149 -1.47 3.83 -13.39
CA ARG A 149 -0.54 3.61 -14.52
C ARG A 149 -0.78 4.56 -15.70
N SER A 150 -1.86 5.33 -15.72
CA SER A 150 -2.18 6.21 -16.85
C SER A 150 -1.16 7.33 -17.03
N ASN A 151 -0.66 7.90 -15.92
CA ASN A 151 0.38 8.94 -15.96
C ASN A 151 1.70 8.40 -16.51
N LEU A 152 2.05 7.17 -16.14
CA LEU A 152 3.26 6.50 -16.65
C LEU A 152 3.14 6.26 -18.15
N GLN A 153 2.03 5.71 -18.63
CA GLN A 153 1.78 5.47 -20.05
C GLN A 153 1.85 6.76 -20.88
N ALA A 154 1.21 7.84 -20.40
CA ALA A 154 1.24 9.13 -21.08
C ALA A 154 2.67 9.71 -21.19
N GLU A 155 3.48 9.55 -20.15
CA GLU A 155 4.87 10.04 -20.17
C GLU A 155 5.77 9.15 -21.03
N GLU A 156 5.55 7.83 -21.05
CA GLU A 156 6.22 6.90 -21.98
C GLU A 156 5.96 7.29 -23.44
N GLU A 157 4.71 7.55 -23.80
CA GLU A 157 4.33 8.00 -25.15
C GLU A 157 5.02 9.33 -25.50
N ARG A 158 5.06 10.28 -24.57
CA ARG A 158 5.71 11.59 -24.76
C ARG A 158 7.21 11.45 -25.02
N LEU A 159 7.88 10.60 -24.24
CA LEU A 159 9.32 10.35 -24.36
C LEU A 159 9.65 9.60 -25.66
N ASN A 160 8.85 8.60 -26.04
CA ASN A 160 8.99 7.89 -27.31
C ASN A 160 8.81 8.83 -28.50
N ALA A 161 7.81 9.71 -28.47
CA ALA A 161 7.59 10.73 -29.50
C ALA A 161 8.74 11.76 -29.59
N ALA A 162 9.39 12.09 -28.47
CA ALA A 162 10.57 12.95 -28.46
C ALA A 162 11.79 12.26 -29.11
N ARG A 163 11.97 10.95 -28.88
CA ARG A 163 13.05 10.14 -29.47
C ARG A 163 12.90 9.94 -30.98
N SER A 164 11.66 9.81 -31.47
CA SER A 164 11.38 9.60 -32.89
C SER A 164 11.50 10.86 -33.74
N ARG A 165 11.70 12.05 -33.15
CA ARG A 165 11.86 13.30 -33.91
C ARG A 165 13.26 13.36 -34.56
N PRO A 166 13.36 13.48 -35.90
CA PRO A 166 14.64 13.60 -36.56
C PRO A 166 15.33 14.90 -36.13
N SER A 167 16.62 14.79 -35.79
CA SER A 167 17.50 15.93 -35.53
C SER A 167 17.46 16.84 -36.77
N ARG A 168 16.90 18.06 -36.60
CA ARG A 168 17.01 19.12 -37.61
C ARG A 168 18.48 19.52 -37.67
N ARG A 169 19.24 18.82 -38.51
CA ARG A 169 20.61 19.19 -38.89
C ARG A 169 20.50 20.60 -39.49
N ARG A 170 20.94 21.62 -38.75
CA ARG A 170 21.12 22.98 -39.28
C ARG A 170 22.14 22.86 -40.43
N GLN A 171 21.65 22.90 -41.66
CA GLN A 171 22.50 23.24 -42.80
C GLN A 171 22.82 24.73 -42.64
N ALA A 172 24.09 25.01 -42.42
CA ALA A 172 24.72 26.31 -42.60
C ALA A 172 25.72 26.16 -43.75
#